data_AF-A0A2H0KJW8-F1
#
_entry.id   AF-A0A2H0KJW8-F1
#
_cell.length_a   1.000
_cell.length_b   1.000
_cell.length_c   1.000
_cell.angle_alpha   90.00
_cell.angle_beta   90.00
_cell.angle_gamma   90.00
#
_symmetry.space_group_name_H-M   'P 1'
#
loop_
_entity.id
_entity.type
_entity.pdbx_description
1 polymer ?
#
loop_
_entity_poly.entity_id
_entity_poly.type
_entity_poly.pdbx_seq_one_letter_code
_entity_poly.pdbx_strand_id
1 'polypeptide(L)'
;MTIQLLKNEFLEKLETSSHFTSSKLSSTTSLQGVCLIGEENKINFYSTDLNYYYHTTLKSENNEKFKIVVEPRKIIEFLSLLTEVKIEVEIKEKAITITQGKIKGQFPL
;
A
#
# COMPACT_ATOMS: atom_id res chain seq x y z
N MET A 1 -8.10 -6.68 -10.00
CA MET A 1 -8.30 -7.54 -8.81
C MET A 1 -8.82 -6.71 -7.67
N THR A 2 -9.53 -7.32 -6.72
CA THR A 2 -10.19 -6.61 -5.61
C THR A 2 -9.96 -7.34 -4.29
N ILE A 3 -9.56 -6.61 -3.26
CA ILE A 3 -9.18 -7.15 -1.95
C ILE A 3 -9.90 -6.37 -0.84
N GLN A 4 -10.43 -7.06 0.17
CA GLN A 4 -10.95 -6.40 1.37
C GLN A 4 -9.93 -6.47 2.50
N LEU A 5 -9.68 -5.33 3.15
CA LEU A 5 -8.69 -5.20 4.23
C LEU A 5 -9.25 -4.36 5.38
N LEU A 6 -8.73 -4.56 6.58
CA LEU A 6 -8.99 -3.64 7.70
C LEU A 6 -8.19 -2.35 7.49
N LYS A 7 -8.86 -1.19 7.50
CA LYS A 7 -8.23 0.10 7.20
C LYS A 7 -7.04 0.39 8.11
N ASN A 8 -7.22 0.22 9.42
CA ASN A 8 -6.18 0.59 10.39
C ASN A 8 -4.93 -0.29 10.25
N GLU A 9 -5.11 -1.60 10.04
CA GLU A 9 -3.97 -2.50 9.83
C GLU A 9 -3.24 -2.15 8.52
N PHE A 10 -3.97 -1.90 7.43
CA PHE A 10 -3.34 -1.50 6.17
C PHE A 10 -2.59 -0.16 6.29
N LEU A 11 -3.21 0.82 6.94
CA LEU A 11 -2.61 2.14 7.20
C LEU A 11 -1.33 2.02 8.03
N GLU A 12 -1.37 1.32 9.17
CA GLU A 12 -0.22 1.15 10.07
C GLU A 12 0.97 0.52 9.33
N LYS A 13 0.72 -0.52 8.52
CA LYS A 13 1.77 -1.19 7.74
C LYS A 13 2.34 -0.26 6.67
N LEU A 14 1.50 0.50 5.97
CA LEU A 14 1.94 1.44 4.94
C LEU A 14 2.72 2.63 5.53
N GLU A 15 2.25 3.21 6.64
CA GLU A 15 2.93 4.28 7.38
C GLU A 15 4.31 3.84 7.84
N THR A 16 4.39 2.69 8.52
CA THR A 16 5.67 2.17 9.02
C THR A 16 6.64 1.89 7.88
N SER A 17 6.17 1.27 6.79
CA SER A 17 7.00 1.02 5.60
C SER A 17 7.46 2.33 4.94
N SER A 18 6.66 3.39 4.95
CA SER A 18 7.02 4.65 4.30
C SER A 18 8.25 5.34 4.92
N HIS A 19 8.56 5.08 6.19
CA HIS A 19 9.74 5.64 6.85
C HIS A 19 11.07 5.15 6.29
N PHE A 20 11.06 4.05 5.54
CA PHE A 20 12.24 3.43 4.94
C PHE A 20 12.32 3.64 3.44
N THR A 21 11.50 4.52 2.85
CA THR A 21 11.64 4.92 1.45
C THR A 21 12.61 6.10 1.33
N SER A 22 13.19 6.27 0.15
CA SER A 22 14.01 7.44 -0.15
C SER A 22 13.14 8.69 -0.29
N SER A 23 13.51 9.76 0.41
CA SER A 23 12.92 11.10 0.24
C SER A 23 13.69 11.97 -0.76
N LYS A 24 14.79 11.47 -1.33
CA LYS A 24 15.66 12.22 -2.25
C LYS A 24 14.98 12.41 -3.59
N LEU A 25 14.98 13.64 -4.11
CA LEU A 25 14.39 13.94 -5.43
C LEU A 25 15.10 13.20 -6.59
N SER A 26 16.37 12.88 -6.41
CA SER A 26 17.19 12.17 -7.39
C SER A 26 17.03 10.64 -7.36
N SER A 27 16.27 10.08 -6.41
CA SER A 27 16.07 8.63 -6.36
C SER A 27 15.04 8.18 -7.40
N THR A 28 15.16 6.92 -7.84
CA THR A 28 14.17 6.31 -8.72
C THR A 28 12.81 6.27 -8.00
N THR A 29 11.73 6.37 -8.78
CA THR A 29 10.35 6.31 -8.26
C THR A 29 10.09 5.04 -7.46
N SER A 30 10.73 3.92 -7.85
CA SER A 30 10.68 2.65 -7.12
C SER A 30 11.23 2.72 -5.70
N LEU A 31 12.21 3.58 -5.42
CA LEU A 31 12.79 3.76 -4.08
C LEU A 31 12.01 4.76 -3.22
N GLN A 32 11.15 5.59 -3.83
CA GLN A 32 10.26 6.50 -3.12
C GLN A 32 8.94 5.81 -2.70
N GLY A 33 8.66 4.64 -3.29
CA GLY A 33 7.44 3.88 -3.04
C GLY A 33 7.61 2.69 -2.10
N VAL A 34 6.47 2.14 -1.66
CA VAL A 34 6.40 0.88 -0.93
C VAL A 34 6.01 -0.23 -1.92
N CYS A 35 6.82 -1.28 -2.00
CA CYS A 35 6.52 -2.44 -2.82
C CYS A 35 5.56 -3.38 -2.07
N LEU A 36 4.39 -3.60 -2.66
CA LEU A 36 3.37 -4.51 -2.14
C LEU A 36 3.37 -5.80 -2.96
N ILE A 37 3.48 -6.94 -2.28
CA ILE A 37 3.43 -8.27 -2.90
C ILE A 37 2.32 -9.09 -2.26
N GLY A 38 1.25 -9.32 -3.01
CA GLY A 38 0.18 -10.24 -2.63
C GLY A 38 0.59 -11.69 -2.88
N GLU A 39 0.49 -12.50 -1.84
CA GLU A 39 0.68 -13.94 -1.86
C GLU A 39 -0.52 -14.62 -1.18
N GLU A 40 -0.52 -15.95 -1.16
CA GLU A 40 -1.58 -16.71 -0.50
C GLU A 40 -1.71 -16.31 0.97
N ASN A 41 -2.88 -15.78 1.32
CA ASN A 41 -3.26 -15.32 2.64
C ASN A 41 -2.47 -14.14 3.25
N LYS A 42 -1.65 -13.43 2.46
CA LYS A 42 -0.85 -12.31 2.99
C LYS A 42 -0.47 -11.28 1.93
N ILE A 43 -0.25 -10.05 2.40
CA ILE A 43 0.36 -8.97 1.63
C ILE A 43 1.67 -8.62 2.32
N ASN A 44 2.77 -8.72 1.58
CA ASN A 44 4.09 -8.28 2.03
C ASN A 44 4.31 -6.82 1.64
N PHE A 45 4.91 -6.06 2.54
CA PHE A 45 5.31 -4.67 2.34
C PHE A 45 6.82 -4.60 2.39
N TYR A 46 7.45 -4.09 1.34
CA TYR A 46 8.89 -3.90 1.26
C TYR A 46 9.20 -2.43 0.96
N SER A 47 10.18 -1.88 1.66
CA SER A 47 10.71 -0.54 1.39
C SER A 47 12.21 -0.47 1.70
N THR A 48 12.92 0.39 0.99
CA THR A 48 14.36 0.61 1.19
C THR A 48 14.80 1.95 0.63
N ASP A 49 15.81 2.54 1.26
CA ASP A 49 16.53 3.73 0.80
C ASP A 49 17.96 3.40 0.29
N LEU A 50 18.24 2.10 0.09
CA LEU A 50 19.54 1.47 -0.21
C LEU A 50 20.54 1.37 0.95
N ASN A 51 20.27 2.00 2.10
CA ASN A 51 21.08 1.83 3.31
C ASN A 51 20.38 0.92 4.33
N TYR A 52 19.06 1.10 4.43
CA TYR A 52 18.17 0.36 5.31
C TYR A 52 17.06 -0.27 4.48
N TYR A 53 16.55 -1.40 4.95
CA TYR A 53 15.36 -2.03 4.38
C TYR A 53 14.38 -2.34 5.51
N TYR A 54 13.10 -2.37 5.16
CA TYR A 54 12.04 -2.80 6.07
C TYR A 54 11.10 -3.77 5.36
N HIS A 55 10.65 -4.76 6.13
CA HIS A 55 9.67 -5.75 5.68
C HIS A 55 8.64 -5.99 6.78
N THR A 56 7.38 -5.98 6.40
CA THR A 56 6.27 -6.42 7.26
C THR A 56 5.22 -7.14 6.43
N THR A 57 4.32 -7.84 7.11
CA THR A 57 3.20 -8.54 6.49
C THR A 57 1.87 -8.11 7.07
N LEU A 58 0.84 -8.19 6.23
CA LEU A 58 -0.57 -8.06 6.59
C LEU A 58 -1.25 -9.38 6.22
N LYS A 59 -2.00 -9.97 7.16
CA LYS A 59 -2.84 -11.13 6.84
C LYS A 59 -3.97 -10.66 5.94
N SER A 60 -4.24 -11.41 4.88
CA SER A 60 -5.31 -11.13 3.92
C SER A 60 -6.05 -12.44 3.69
N GLU A 61 -7.38 -12.42 3.59
CA GLU A 61 -8.14 -13.63 3.22
C GLU A 61 -8.11 -13.88 1.69
N ASN A 62 -7.31 -13.09 0.97
CA ASN A 62 -7.25 -13.13 -0.49
C ASN A 62 -6.09 -14.02 -0.97
N ASN A 63 -6.34 -14.75 -2.06
CA ASN A 63 -5.39 -15.65 -2.72
C ASN A 63 -4.83 -15.07 -4.03
N GLU A 64 -5.17 -13.84 -4.37
CA GLU A 64 -4.71 -13.18 -5.58
C GLU A 64 -3.25 -12.73 -5.47
N LYS A 65 -2.46 -13.07 -6.50
CA LYS A 65 -1.05 -12.72 -6.59
C LYS A 65 -0.87 -11.40 -7.31
N PHE A 66 -0.14 -10.47 -6.70
CA PHE A 66 0.22 -9.20 -7.32
C PHE A 66 1.57 -8.71 -6.85
N LYS A 67 2.18 -7.82 -7.63
CA LYS A 67 3.37 -7.08 -7.25
C LYS A 67 3.28 -5.67 -7.83
N ILE A 68 3.18 -4.67 -6.95
CA ILE A 68 3.08 -3.26 -7.33
C ILE A 68 3.99 -2.41 -6.44
N VAL A 69 4.30 -1.19 -6.88
CA VAL A 69 4.92 -0.17 -6.04
C VAL A 69 3.94 0.98 -5.94
N VAL A 70 3.69 1.46 -4.72
CA VAL A 70 2.76 2.57 -4.48
C VAL A 70 3.49 3.78 -3.90
N GLU A 71 3.09 4.98 -4.31
CA GLU A 71 3.45 6.22 -3.62
C GLU A 71 2.68 6.28 -2.29
N PRO A 72 3.33 6.16 -1.13
CA PRO A 72 2.61 5.94 0.13
C PRO A 72 1.96 7.22 0.66
N ARG A 73 2.49 8.42 0.39
CA ARG A 73 2.08 9.67 1.06
C ARG A 73 0.63 10.02 0.80
N LYS A 74 0.21 10.05 -0.47
CA LYS A 74 -1.18 10.40 -0.81
C LYS A 74 -2.17 9.31 -0.42
N ILE A 75 -1.73 8.06 -0.41
CA ILE A 75 -2.54 6.94 0.07
C ILE A 75 -2.75 7.04 1.59
N ILE A 76 -1.68 7.27 2.37
CA ILE A 76 -1.74 7.48 3.83
C ILE A 76 -2.65 8.66 4.17
N GLU A 77 -2.45 9.82 3.53
CA GLU A 77 -3.30 10.99 3.70
C GLU A 77 -4.78 10.65 3.46
N PHE A 78 -5.10 9.95 2.37
CA PHE A 78 -6.48 9.53 2.08
C PHE A 78 -7.05 8.54 3.11
N LEU A 79 -6.29 7.52 3.49
CA LEU A 79 -6.70 6.51 4.47
C LEU A 79 -6.97 7.12 5.85
N SER A 80 -6.26 8.19 6.22
CA SER A 80 -6.47 8.93 7.47
C SER A 80 -7.85 9.59 7.55
N LEU A 81 -8.49 9.88 6.41
CA LEU A 81 -9.83 10.47 6.32
C LEU A 81 -10.96 9.43 6.43
N LEU A 82 -10.62 8.14 6.34
CA LEU A 82 -11.60 7.05 6.36
C LEU A 82 -11.91 6.60 7.80
N THR A 83 -13.10 6.05 7.98
CA THR A 83 -13.51 5.43 9.25
C THR A 83 -12.78 4.10 9.49
N GLU A 84 -12.67 3.69 10.75
CA GLU A 84 -11.89 2.51 11.20
C GLU A 84 -12.58 1.17 10.92
N VAL A 85 -12.92 0.92 9.65
CA VAL A 85 -13.66 -0.28 9.21
C VAL A 85 -12.95 -0.93 8.02
N LYS A 86 -13.59 -1.92 7.39
CA LYS A 86 -13.08 -2.52 6.15
C LYS A 86 -13.04 -1.50 5.00
N ILE A 87 -12.03 -1.65 4.14
CA ILE A 87 -11.87 -0.95 2.86
C ILE A 87 -11.78 -1.97 1.74
N GLU A 88 -12.20 -1.57 0.55
CA GLU A 88 -12.01 -2.32 -0.68
C GLU A 88 -10.86 -1.71 -1.47
N VAL A 89 -9.88 -2.54 -1.84
CA VAL A 89 -8.70 -2.15 -2.60
C VAL A 89 -8.74 -2.87 -3.94
N GLU A 90 -8.98 -2.11 -5.02
CA GLU A 90 -8.92 -2.60 -6.39
C GLU A 90 -7.55 -2.25 -6.99
N ILE A 91 -6.82 -3.26 -7.46
CA ILE A 91 -5.54 -3.11 -8.15
C ILE A 91 -5.76 -3.41 -9.64
N LYS A 92 -5.38 -2.45 -10.48
CA LYS A 92 -5.35 -2.51 -11.95
C LYS A 92 -3.94 -2.19 -12.45
N GLU A 93 -3.66 -2.40 -13.74
CA GLU A 93 -2.32 -2.18 -14.32
C GLU A 93 -1.74 -0.79 -14.05
N LYS A 94 -2.58 0.25 -14.04
CA LYS A 94 -2.13 1.66 -13.97
C LYS A 94 -2.55 2.39 -12.69
N ALA A 95 -3.32 1.74 -11.83
CA ALA A 95 -3.90 2.41 -10.68
C ALA A 95 -4.29 1.42 -9.57
N ILE A 96 -4.15 1.91 -8.34
CA ILE A 96 -4.80 1.36 -7.15
C ILE A 96 -5.98 2.25 -6.77
N THR A 97 -7.12 1.64 -6.48
CA THR A 97 -8.34 2.33 -6.11
C THR A 97 -8.79 1.83 -4.74
N ILE A 98 -9.01 2.75 -3.80
CA ILE A 98 -9.43 2.43 -2.43
C ILE A 98 -10.84 2.99 -2.23
N THR A 99 -11.76 2.15 -1.79
CA THR A 99 -13.19 2.48 -1.63
C THR A 99 -13.69 2.15 -0.22
N GLN A 100 -14.46 3.06 0.36
CA GLN A 100 -15.24 2.84 1.59
C GLN A 100 -16.64 3.45 1.43
N GLY A 101 -17.64 2.62 1.17
CA GLY A 101 -19.00 3.09 0.88
C GLY A 101 -19.03 3.95 -0.39
N LYS A 102 -19.34 5.25 -0.23
CA LYS A 102 -19.38 6.23 -1.34
C LYS A 102 -18.05 6.97 -1.54
N ILE A 103 -17.10 6.83 -0.62
CA ILE A 103 -15.81 7.51 -0.68
C ILE A 103 -14.86 6.66 -1.52
N LYS A 104 -14.21 7.28 -2.52
CA LYS A 104 -13.32 6.60 -3.48
C LYS A 104 -12.08 7.45 -3.73
N GLY A 105 -10.91 6.85 -3.59
CA GLY A 105 -9.62 7.42 -3.96
C GLY A 105 -8.95 6.56 -5.03
N GLN A 106 -8.39 7.18 -6.07
CA GLN A 106 -7.64 6.48 -7.11
C GLN A 106 -6.22 7.07 -7.19
N PHE A 107 -5.22 6.21 -7.18
CA PHE A 107 -3.81 6.57 -7.17
C PHE A 107 -3.09 5.86 -8.31
N PRO A 108 -2.23 6.56 -9.07
CA PRO A 108 -1.46 5.94 -10.15
C PRO A 108 -0.41 4.97 -9.59
N LEU A 109 -0.08 3.96 -10.39
CA LEU A 109 1.04 3.02 -10.17
C LEU A 109 2.22 3.34 -11.09
#